data_AF-A0A151JK44-F1
#
_entry.id   AF-A0A151JK44-F1
#
_cell.length_a   1.000
_cell.length_b   1.000
_cell.length_c   1.000
_cell.angle_alpha   90.00
_cell.angle_beta   90.00
_cell.angle_gamma   90.00
#
_symmetry.space_group_name_H-M   'P 1'
#
loop_
_entity.id
_entity.type
_entity.pdbx_description
1 polymer ?
#
loop_
_entity_poly.entity_id
_entity_poly.type
_entity_poly.pdbx_seq_one_letter_code
_entity_poly.pdbx_strand_id
1 'polypeptide(L)'
;MLGIPITWETNGAGKSTMLSLIPFFYGKEPSSLVNRAGEKKAFADFLLPSMRSMLIFEYKRLGELKCVVMYKSKKSVAYRFVDCSAEGGLFQQHLMDQLVGTSDVHDWLRHVVSKHFYVSNQIGSSIDYRAVLLNDKKRLQKKRKSHQSLSSTAYQFSLCSNDTQMQHIDSLTAVMLRHDKLLAQFKTMVVDSFLSDQIDIGEAPFHIDDAEYINSLNVLVEIEKHSVTFHDALDKDVELREQWSLLLAYKKQLDQAASKVELNLITTEALIKDLGIQTGELEYDYKSKTAALRERYNNEYNALEGKNSLIQTIYDERERWDGKENITTKISQYEQLSDYEVKMNSDSEHYKGLLEAVSQQAEAHQIKIGQLETDTTNKLSKAKEDLSTLDKSMSEHLRLAQQRQNDRSDEMHVQIREFLKSRALEKQRINDDIQAFYDDKTKASLYSEDENKEISSYENQISEIDEQLVKQAIYISEKREQLDTDTKLRDGKLDEFDLKKKALGKAEKEREKITRQLNPEPDSLHEFLNDTKDSWRDTIGKVIRPELLNQKNLNPQFVDGFPSSVWTRNKSQPC
;
A
#
# COMPACT_ATOMS: atom_id res chain seq x y z
N MET A 1 23.96 16.62 3.82
CA MET A 1 24.77 17.17 2.71
C MET A 1 26.22 17.21 3.19
N LEU A 2 26.95 16.09 3.09
CA LEU A 2 28.37 16.01 3.46
C LEU A 2 29.20 16.42 2.24
N GLY A 3 29.49 17.71 2.13
CA GLY A 3 30.40 18.24 1.11
C GLY A 3 31.84 17.96 1.53
N ILE A 4 32.50 17.01 0.88
CA ILE A 4 33.95 16.84 0.94
C ILE A 4 34.52 17.60 -0.27
N PRO A 5 35.23 18.73 -0.09
CA PRO A 5 35.88 19.41 -1.20
C PRO A 5 37.17 18.65 -1.52
N ILE A 6 37.26 18.07 -2.72
CA ILE A 6 38.49 17.49 -3.24
C ILE A 6 38.85 18.27 -4.51
N THR A 7 39.84 19.15 -4.38
CA THR A 7 40.50 19.87 -5.47
C THR A 7 41.46 18.94 -6.19
N TRP A 8 41.23 18.65 -7.47
CA TRP A 8 42.23 18.03 -8.34
C TRP A 8 42.09 18.63 -9.74
N GLU A 9 43.23 18.98 -10.32
CA GLU A 9 43.36 19.64 -11.62
C GLU A 9 43.39 18.59 -12.76
N THR A 10 42.93 18.99 -13.95
CA THR A 10 42.96 18.32 -15.26
C THR A 10 42.06 17.10 -15.53
N ASN A 11 41.13 17.27 -16.50
CA ASN A 11 40.26 16.23 -17.08
C ASN A 11 41.08 15.08 -17.67
N GLY A 12 41.11 13.93 -16.99
CA GLY A 12 41.81 12.72 -17.44
C GLY A 12 42.66 12.04 -16.36
N ALA A 13 42.95 12.72 -15.25
CA ALA A 13 43.80 12.23 -14.16
C ALA A 13 43.19 11.11 -13.27
N GLY A 14 42.04 10.55 -13.64
CA GLY A 14 41.41 9.45 -12.90
C GLY A 14 40.36 9.85 -11.84
N LYS A 15 39.83 11.09 -11.84
CA LYS A 15 38.74 11.50 -10.93
C LYS A 15 37.57 10.53 -10.95
N SER A 16 37.03 10.25 -12.13
CA SER A 16 35.86 9.41 -12.27
C SER A 16 36.14 7.98 -11.80
N THR A 17 37.39 7.51 -11.99
CA THR A 17 37.85 6.22 -11.45
C THR A 17 37.86 6.24 -9.93
N MET A 18 38.44 7.27 -9.30
CA MET A 18 38.50 7.40 -7.84
C MET A 18 37.10 7.55 -7.21
N LEU A 19 36.23 8.35 -7.83
CA LEU A 19 34.84 8.50 -7.40
C LEU A 19 34.06 7.18 -7.53
N SER A 20 34.36 6.36 -8.54
CA SER A 20 33.77 5.03 -8.72
C SER A 20 34.27 4.01 -7.68
N LEU A 21 35.32 4.30 -6.92
CA LEU A 21 35.78 3.45 -5.83
C LEU A 21 34.86 3.52 -4.59
N ILE A 22 34.13 4.61 -4.40
CA ILE A 22 33.26 4.78 -3.22
C ILE A 22 32.11 3.76 -3.21
N PRO A 23 31.30 3.62 -4.29
CA PRO A 23 30.26 2.58 -4.31
C PRO A 23 30.85 1.16 -4.37
N PHE A 24 32.05 1.02 -4.95
CA PHE A 24 32.76 -0.25 -4.99
C PHE A 24 33.14 -0.71 -3.57
N PHE A 25 33.62 0.20 -2.72
CA PHE A 25 33.85 -0.05 -1.30
C PHE A 25 32.58 -0.52 -0.58
N TYR A 26 31.43 0.08 -0.86
CA TYR A 26 30.15 -0.35 -0.27
C TYR A 26 29.58 -1.65 -0.87
N GLY A 27 30.33 -2.33 -1.76
CA GLY A 27 29.99 -3.66 -2.26
C GLY A 27 29.12 -3.65 -3.52
N LYS A 28 29.07 -2.52 -4.24
CA LYS A 28 28.48 -2.49 -5.59
C LYS A 28 29.38 -3.26 -6.56
N GLU A 29 28.78 -4.07 -7.42
CA GLU A 29 29.56 -4.92 -8.34
C GLU A 29 30.29 -4.08 -9.41
N PRO A 30 31.59 -4.36 -9.69
CA PRO A 30 32.37 -3.69 -10.73
C PRO A 30 31.69 -3.61 -12.11
N SER A 31 30.95 -4.66 -12.48
CA SER A 31 30.22 -4.75 -13.75
C SER A 31 29.10 -3.72 -13.85
N SER A 32 28.50 -3.35 -12.72
CA SER A 32 27.43 -2.37 -12.63
C SER A 32 27.95 -0.93 -12.68
N LEU A 33 29.24 -0.70 -12.37
CA LEU A 33 29.84 0.64 -12.20
C LEU A 33 30.30 1.30 -13.52
N VAL A 34 30.39 0.58 -14.64
CA VAL A 34 30.77 1.14 -15.95
C VAL A 34 29.71 0.89 -17.01
N ASN A 35 29.32 1.93 -17.76
CA ASN A 35 28.52 1.79 -18.97
C ASN A 35 29.38 1.16 -20.07
N ARG A 36 28.99 -0.02 -20.55
CA ARG A 36 29.63 -0.72 -21.70
C ARG A 36 29.32 0.03 -23.00
N ALA A 37 29.95 1.19 -23.19
CA ALA A 37 29.98 1.88 -24.47
C ALA A 37 31.37 1.67 -25.11
N GLY A 38 31.43 0.81 -26.13
CA GLY A 38 32.65 0.46 -26.88
C GLY A 38 33.59 -0.52 -26.17
N GLU A 39 34.57 -1.05 -26.91
CA GLU A 39 35.58 -2.08 -26.55
C GLU A 39 36.48 -1.73 -25.32
N LYS A 40 35.88 -1.39 -24.18
CA LYS A 40 36.60 -1.07 -22.94
C LYS A 40 36.69 -2.31 -22.06
N LYS A 41 37.91 -2.59 -21.57
CA LYS A 41 38.20 -3.68 -20.61
C LYS A 41 37.26 -3.57 -19.39
N ALA A 42 36.91 -4.71 -18.78
CA ALA A 42 36.06 -4.72 -17.58
C ALA A 42 36.66 -3.84 -16.47
N PHE A 43 35.83 -3.11 -15.71
CA PHE A 43 36.28 -2.19 -14.65
C PHE A 43 37.24 -2.84 -13.65
N ALA A 44 36.99 -4.12 -13.31
CA ALA A 44 37.87 -4.91 -12.46
C ALA A 44 39.24 -5.17 -13.11
N ASP A 45 39.30 -5.39 -14.42
CA ASP A 45 40.56 -5.58 -15.16
C ASP A 45 41.33 -4.26 -15.37
N PHE A 46 40.63 -3.13 -15.36
CA PHE A 46 41.25 -1.81 -15.39
C PHE A 46 41.90 -1.44 -14.05
N LEU A 47 41.20 -1.70 -12.92
CA LEU A 47 41.73 -1.43 -11.58
C LEU A 47 42.75 -2.47 -11.09
N LEU A 48 42.57 -3.73 -11.47
CA LEU A 48 43.39 -4.85 -11.02
C LEU A 48 43.98 -5.61 -12.24
N PRO A 49 44.97 -5.02 -12.94
CA PRO A 49 45.50 -5.57 -14.17
C PRO A 49 46.27 -6.89 -13.97
N SER A 50 46.94 -7.06 -12.83
CA SER A 50 47.75 -8.23 -12.49
C SER A 50 47.19 -8.99 -11.29
N MET A 51 47.58 -10.26 -11.12
CA MET A 51 47.29 -11.05 -9.91
C MET A 51 47.99 -10.53 -8.66
N ARG A 52 48.96 -9.61 -8.84
CA ARG A 52 49.66 -8.86 -7.78
C ARG A 52 49.02 -7.49 -7.50
N SER A 53 48.06 -7.06 -8.32
CA SER A 53 47.35 -5.81 -8.10
C SER A 53 46.33 -5.99 -6.98
N MET A 54 46.32 -5.06 -6.03
CA MET A 54 45.37 -5.02 -4.93
C MET A 54 44.91 -3.59 -4.68
N LEU A 55 43.70 -3.47 -4.17
CA LEU A 55 43.11 -2.22 -3.69
C LEU A 55 42.83 -2.37 -2.21
N ILE A 56 43.33 -1.44 -1.41
CA ILE A 56 43.17 -1.44 0.04
C ILE A 56 42.28 -0.25 0.42
N PHE A 57 41.19 -0.50 1.13
CA PHE A 57 40.43 0.55 1.80
C PHE A 57 40.64 0.45 3.29
N GLU A 58 41.11 1.54 3.89
CA GLU A 58 41.14 1.72 5.33
C GLU A 58 39.86 2.43 5.77
N TYR A 59 39.23 1.92 6.83
CA TYR A 59 38.05 2.52 7.42
C TYR A 59 38.09 2.38 8.94
N LYS A 60 37.36 3.26 9.62
CA LYS A 60 37.31 3.32 11.08
C LYS A 60 36.04 2.66 11.60
N ARG A 61 36.19 1.68 12.48
CA ARG A 61 35.09 1.00 13.18
C ARG A 61 35.26 1.20 14.68
N LEU A 62 34.27 1.80 15.35
CA LEU A 62 34.25 1.98 16.81
C LEU A 62 35.56 2.55 17.42
N GLY A 63 36.33 3.33 16.65
CA GLY A 63 37.62 3.87 17.11
C GLY A 63 38.85 3.19 16.48
N GLU A 64 38.73 1.96 16.02
CA GLU A 64 39.83 1.15 15.47
C GLU A 64 39.92 1.25 13.94
N LEU A 65 41.14 1.23 13.41
CA LEU A 65 41.39 1.18 11.96
C LEU A 65 41.38 -0.27 11.49
N LYS A 66 40.55 -0.55 10.48
CA LYS A 66 40.47 -1.84 9.81
C LYS A 66 40.71 -1.65 8.32
N CYS A 67 41.22 -2.70 7.67
CA CYS A 67 41.45 -2.68 6.23
C CYS A 67 40.62 -3.75 5.52
N VAL A 68 40.15 -3.44 4.32
CA VAL A 68 39.69 -4.44 3.35
C VAL A 68 40.62 -4.42 2.14
N VAL A 69 41.07 -5.61 1.76
CA VAL A 69 41.90 -5.83 0.57
C VAL A 69 41.06 -6.50 -0.51
N MET A 70 40.99 -5.86 -1.67
CA MET A 70 40.32 -6.35 -2.86
C MET A 70 41.36 -6.71 -3.90
N TYR A 71 41.33 -7.94 -4.39
CA TYR A 71 42.31 -8.45 -5.34
C TYR A 71 41.68 -9.36 -6.38
N LYS A 72 42.40 -9.58 -7.47
CA LYS A 72 41.92 -10.41 -8.59
C LYS A 72 42.07 -11.89 -8.23
N SER A 73 40.97 -12.64 -8.35
CA SER A 73 40.93 -14.09 -8.13
C SER A 73 40.32 -14.76 -9.35
N LYS A 74 41.15 -15.32 -10.22
CA LYS A 74 40.75 -15.91 -11.52
C LYS A 74 39.99 -14.90 -12.40
N LYS A 75 38.66 -14.98 -12.45
CA LYS A 75 37.76 -14.15 -13.28
C LYS A 75 36.92 -13.15 -12.48
N SER A 76 37.04 -13.11 -11.15
CA SER A 76 36.26 -12.22 -10.29
C SER A 76 37.15 -11.51 -9.27
N VAL A 77 36.60 -10.47 -8.64
CA VAL A 77 37.25 -9.81 -7.50
C VAL A 77 36.93 -10.60 -6.23
N ALA A 78 37.96 -10.84 -5.43
CA ALA A 78 37.85 -11.42 -4.10
C ALA A 78 38.15 -10.36 -3.03
N TYR A 79 37.56 -10.55 -1.84
CA TYR A 79 37.64 -9.62 -0.73
C TYR A 79 38.16 -10.34 0.52
N ARG A 80 39.05 -9.68 1.26
CA ARG A 80 39.49 -10.11 2.60
C ARG A 80 39.59 -8.91 3.53
N PHE A 81 39.20 -9.11 4.78
CA PHE A 81 39.37 -8.12 5.83
C PHE A 81 40.64 -8.41 6.62
N VAL A 82 41.34 -7.35 7.02
CA VAL A 82 42.58 -7.42 7.79
C VAL A 82 42.48 -6.47 8.97
N ASP A 83 42.81 -6.98 10.15
CA ASP A 83 42.83 -6.20 11.38
C ASP A 83 44.15 -5.43 11.52
N CYS A 84 44.30 -4.36 10.73
CA CYS A 84 45.42 -3.44 10.79
C CYS A 84 45.08 -2.09 10.15
N SER A 85 45.91 -1.08 10.40
CA SER A 85 45.99 0.14 9.58
C SER A 85 46.71 -0.13 8.25
N ALA A 86 46.44 0.67 7.22
CA ALA A 86 47.07 0.54 5.92
C ALA A 86 48.57 0.87 5.98
N GLU A 87 48.94 2.05 6.49
CA GLU A 87 50.35 2.48 6.60
C GLU A 87 51.12 1.69 7.66
N GLY A 88 50.53 1.51 8.84
CA GLY A 88 51.16 0.80 9.95
C GLY A 88 51.19 -0.72 9.82
N GLY A 89 50.58 -1.29 8.78
CA GLY A 89 50.47 -2.74 8.57
C GLY A 89 50.78 -3.15 7.14
N LEU A 90 49.80 -3.08 6.24
CA LEU A 90 49.89 -3.64 4.89
C LEU A 90 50.98 -2.99 4.01
N PHE A 91 51.28 -1.71 4.21
CA PHE A 91 52.31 -0.99 3.44
C PHE A 91 53.70 -0.98 4.09
N GLN A 92 53.92 -1.78 5.14
CA GLN A 92 55.25 -1.93 5.71
C GLN A 92 56.21 -2.52 4.66
N GLN A 93 57.38 -1.88 4.51
CA GLN A 93 58.33 -2.21 3.44
C GLN A 93 58.71 -3.69 3.41
N HIS A 94 58.93 -4.31 4.58
CA HIS A 94 59.28 -5.74 4.67
C HIS A 94 58.17 -6.69 4.19
N LEU A 95 56.88 -6.32 4.33
CA LEU A 95 55.76 -7.13 3.82
C LEU A 95 55.57 -6.90 2.31
N MET A 96 55.77 -5.67 1.84
CA MET A 96 55.69 -5.32 0.42
C MET A 96 56.83 -5.95 -0.40
N ASP A 97 58.04 -6.04 0.16
CA ASP A 97 59.16 -6.75 -0.48
C ASP A 97 58.86 -8.25 -0.63
N GLN A 98 58.18 -8.85 0.35
CA GLN A 98 57.74 -10.24 0.27
C GLN A 98 56.59 -10.46 -0.73
N LEU A 99 55.77 -9.44 -1.02
CA LEU A 99 54.73 -9.50 -2.06
C LEU A 99 55.35 -9.75 -3.45
N VAL A 100 56.52 -9.15 -3.73
CA VAL A 100 57.26 -9.34 -4.98
C VAL A 100 57.71 -10.81 -5.14
N GLY A 101 58.03 -11.48 -4.03
CA GLY A 101 58.40 -12.90 -3.99
C GLY A 101 57.24 -13.89 -4.13
N THR A 102 55.98 -13.45 -3.93
CA THR A 102 54.77 -14.28 -4.09
C THR A 102 54.18 -14.24 -5.50
N SER A 103 53.49 -15.32 -5.89
CA SER A 103 52.79 -15.46 -7.17
C SER A 103 51.53 -14.61 -7.27
N ASP A 104 50.74 -14.53 -6.20
CA ASP A 104 49.50 -13.77 -6.14
C ASP A 104 49.26 -13.10 -4.77
N VAL A 105 48.32 -12.16 -4.73
CA VAL A 105 47.91 -11.47 -3.49
C VAL A 105 47.21 -12.43 -2.51
N HIS A 106 46.59 -13.51 -3.01
CA HIS A 106 45.92 -14.50 -2.17
C HIS A 106 46.90 -15.17 -1.21
N ASP A 107 48.02 -15.66 -1.75
CA ASP A 107 49.07 -16.35 -1.01
C ASP A 107 49.81 -15.38 -0.09
N TRP A 108 50.01 -14.13 -0.52
CA TRP A 108 50.58 -13.09 0.33
C TRP A 108 49.69 -12.82 1.56
N LEU A 109 48.40 -12.58 1.37
CA LEU A 109 47.47 -12.36 2.49
C LEU A 109 47.38 -13.59 3.41
N ARG A 110 47.42 -14.80 2.84
CA ARG A 110 47.25 -16.05 3.59
C ARG A 110 48.50 -16.52 4.33
N HIS A 111 49.70 -16.32 3.79
CA HIS A 111 50.94 -16.90 4.32
C HIS A 111 51.93 -15.86 4.89
N VAL A 112 51.82 -14.60 4.46
CA VAL A 112 52.70 -13.51 4.92
C VAL A 112 51.95 -12.65 5.93
N VAL A 113 50.85 -12.03 5.51
CA VAL A 113 50.12 -11.06 6.36
C VAL A 113 49.46 -11.75 7.57
N SER A 114 48.96 -12.96 7.41
CA SER A 114 48.32 -13.74 8.48
C SER A 114 49.23 -14.08 9.67
N LYS A 115 50.56 -14.00 9.49
CA LYS A 115 51.54 -14.22 10.57
C LYS A 115 51.61 -13.04 11.54
N HIS A 116 51.23 -11.85 11.07
CA HIS A 116 51.35 -10.60 11.82
C HIS A 116 49.99 -10.03 12.21
N PHE A 117 48.96 -10.21 11.38
CA PHE A 117 47.62 -9.65 11.58
C PHE A 117 46.53 -10.68 11.35
N TYR A 118 45.36 -10.48 11.95
CA TYR A 118 44.20 -11.32 11.66
C TYR A 118 43.68 -11.04 10.25
N VAL A 119 43.57 -12.09 9.43
CA VAL A 119 43.08 -12.03 8.05
C VAL A 119 41.85 -12.92 7.90
N SER A 120 40.76 -12.36 7.37
CA SER A 120 39.53 -13.13 7.15
C SER A 120 39.69 -14.20 6.06
N ASN A 121 38.77 -15.16 6.06
CA ASN A 121 38.57 -16.05 4.92
C ASN A 121 38.25 -15.26 3.64
N GLN A 122 38.62 -15.83 2.49
CA GLN A 122 38.32 -15.22 1.19
C GLN A 122 36.81 -15.17 0.95
N ILE A 123 36.31 -13.98 0.63
CA ILE A 123 34.93 -13.76 0.21
C ILE A 123 34.93 -13.58 -1.31
N GLY A 124 34.23 -14.45 -2.04
CA GLY A 124 34.22 -14.44 -3.50
C GLY A 124 33.06 -13.64 -4.13
N SER A 125 32.04 -13.28 -3.35
CA SER A 125 30.85 -12.58 -3.82
C SER A 125 30.80 -11.15 -3.27
N SER A 126 30.58 -10.17 -4.14
CA SER A 126 30.35 -8.76 -3.76
C SER A 126 29.19 -8.62 -2.78
N ILE A 127 28.16 -9.44 -2.94
CA ILE A 127 26.99 -9.43 -2.07
C ILE A 127 27.38 -9.96 -0.67
N ASP A 128 28.20 -11.01 -0.59
CA ASP A 128 28.67 -11.59 0.69
C ASP A 128 29.59 -10.60 1.41
N TYR A 129 30.44 -9.91 0.66
CA TYR A 129 31.27 -8.82 1.16
C TYR A 129 30.42 -7.67 1.71
N ARG A 130 29.40 -7.22 0.96
CA ARG A 130 28.46 -6.18 1.38
C ARG A 130 27.72 -6.57 2.67
N ALA A 131 27.30 -7.83 2.78
CA ALA A 131 26.60 -8.32 3.96
C ALA A 131 27.48 -8.29 5.22
N VAL A 132 28.78 -8.56 5.08
CA VAL A 132 29.75 -8.47 6.17
C VAL A 132 30.02 -7.00 6.55
N LEU A 133 30.26 -6.13 5.55
CA LEU A 133 30.57 -4.72 5.77
C LEU A 133 29.40 -3.95 6.39
N LEU A 134 28.16 -4.18 5.92
CA LEU A 134 26.97 -3.44 6.33
C LEU A 134 26.15 -4.14 7.44
N ASN A 135 26.60 -5.30 7.92
CA ASN A 135 25.91 -6.12 8.92
C ASN A 135 24.48 -6.53 8.52
N ASP A 136 24.30 -7.05 7.29
CA ASP A 136 22.99 -7.53 6.79
C ASP A 136 22.60 -8.83 7.52
N LYS A 137 21.78 -8.70 8.56
CA LYS A 137 21.40 -9.81 9.45
C LYS A 137 20.70 -10.95 8.69
N LYS A 138 19.81 -10.63 7.73
CA LYS A 138 19.06 -11.64 6.94
C LYS A 138 20.01 -12.54 6.16
N ARG A 139 20.99 -11.93 5.49
CA ARG A 139 21.94 -12.66 4.64
C ARG A 139 22.98 -13.42 5.46
N LEU A 140 23.41 -12.85 6.59
CA LEU A 140 24.32 -13.52 7.53
C LEU A 140 23.67 -14.74 8.20
N GLN A 141 22.39 -14.67 8.59
CA GLN A 141 21.63 -15.81 9.12
C GLN A 141 21.49 -16.94 8.09
N LYS A 142 21.17 -16.61 6.83
CA LYS A 142 21.09 -17.61 5.75
C LYS A 142 22.42 -18.34 5.54
N LYS A 143 23.54 -17.63 5.60
CA LYS A 143 24.89 -18.20 5.48
C LYS A 143 25.32 -19.01 6.70
N ARG A 144 24.86 -18.65 7.90
CA ARG A 144 25.03 -19.44 9.13
C ARG A 144 24.41 -20.84 8.98
N LYS A 145 23.20 -20.94 8.44
CA LYS A 145 22.54 -22.23 8.16
C LYS A 145 23.32 -23.09 7.14
N SER A 146 24.06 -22.46 6.23
CA SER A 146 24.86 -23.12 5.18
C SER A 146 26.29 -23.51 5.59
N HIS A 147 26.64 -23.49 6.88
CA HIS A 147 27.99 -23.81 7.40
C HIS A 147 29.13 -22.90 6.86
N GLN A 148 28.78 -21.78 6.21
CA GLN A 148 29.71 -20.74 5.76
C GLN A 148 29.52 -19.51 6.64
N SER A 149 29.86 -19.61 7.92
CA SER A 149 29.58 -18.55 8.90
C SER A 149 30.41 -17.29 8.59
N LEU A 150 29.75 -16.27 8.03
CA LEU A 150 30.33 -14.93 7.84
C LEU A 150 30.03 -13.99 9.02
N SER A 151 29.27 -14.46 10.03
CA SER A 151 28.86 -13.68 11.19
C SER A 151 30.04 -13.24 12.08
N SER A 152 31.06 -14.09 12.26
CA SER A 152 32.25 -13.73 13.05
C SER A 152 33.06 -12.61 12.40
N THR A 153 33.23 -12.68 11.08
CA THR A 153 33.87 -11.61 10.31
C THR A 153 33.05 -10.33 10.36
N ALA A 154 31.71 -10.40 10.23
CA ALA A 154 30.85 -9.22 10.36
C ALA A 154 30.97 -8.56 11.74
N TYR A 155 31.01 -9.37 12.81
CA TYR A 155 31.19 -8.89 14.18
C TYR A 155 32.50 -8.11 14.40
N GLN A 156 33.56 -8.44 13.65
CA GLN A 156 34.86 -7.78 13.78
C GLN A 156 35.04 -6.60 12.83
N PHE A 157 34.44 -6.66 11.63
CA PHE A 157 34.76 -5.78 10.50
C PHE A 157 33.58 -4.94 9.98
N SER A 158 32.37 -5.07 10.52
CA SER A 158 31.23 -4.23 10.11
C SER A 158 31.48 -2.73 10.31
N LEU A 159 30.95 -1.87 9.44
CA LEU A 159 30.97 -0.42 9.65
C LEU A 159 30.10 0.02 10.83
N CYS A 160 29.09 -0.78 11.18
CA CYS A 160 28.10 -0.48 12.19
C CYS A 160 28.39 -1.23 13.49
N SER A 161 27.79 -0.77 14.59
CA SER A 161 27.68 -1.57 15.82
C SER A 161 26.94 -2.88 15.55
N ASN A 162 27.23 -3.91 16.34
CA ASN A 162 26.66 -5.25 16.12
C ASN A 162 25.13 -5.29 16.18
N ASP A 163 24.52 -4.38 16.94
CA ASP A 163 23.06 -4.28 17.09
C ASP A 163 22.38 -3.63 15.89
N THR A 164 23.11 -2.78 15.16
CA THR A 164 22.61 -2.00 14.03
C THR A 164 22.97 -2.63 12.69
N GLN A 165 22.13 -2.41 11.68
CA GLN A 165 22.42 -2.78 10.29
C GLN A 165 22.31 -1.54 9.40
N MET A 166 23.15 -1.44 8.39
CA MET A 166 23.01 -0.42 7.34
C MET A 166 22.45 -1.07 6.08
N GLN A 167 21.48 -0.42 5.45
CA GLN A 167 20.89 -0.88 4.20
C GLN A 167 21.02 0.19 3.12
N HIS A 168 21.05 -0.24 1.86
CA HIS A 168 21.02 0.61 0.66
C HIS A 168 22.14 1.67 0.48
N ILE A 169 23.19 1.70 1.32
CA ILE A 169 24.30 2.65 1.19
C ILE A 169 25.07 2.45 -0.14
N ASP A 170 25.25 1.20 -0.56
CA ASP A 170 25.86 0.83 -1.84
C ASP A 170 25.12 1.42 -3.04
N SER A 171 23.80 1.46 -2.93
CA SER A 171 22.90 1.97 -3.95
C SER A 171 22.85 3.50 -3.93
N LEU A 172 22.80 4.12 -2.74
CA LEU A 172 22.80 5.58 -2.57
C LEU A 172 24.08 6.21 -3.13
N THR A 173 25.23 5.61 -2.82
CA THR A 173 26.52 6.09 -3.32
C THR A 173 26.66 5.93 -4.83
N ALA A 174 26.15 4.84 -5.41
CA ALA A 174 26.15 4.64 -6.87
C ALA A 174 25.23 5.64 -7.61
N VAL A 175 24.06 5.93 -7.03
CA VAL A 175 23.07 6.85 -7.60
C VAL A 175 23.54 8.30 -7.55
N MET A 176 24.18 8.71 -6.45
CA MET A 176 24.75 10.06 -6.32
C MET A 176 25.78 10.36 -7.41
N LEU A 177 26.51 9.35 -7.89
CA LEU A 177 27.51 9.51 -8.94
C LEU A 177 26.93 9.57 -10.35
N ARG A 178 25.74 9.00 -10.56
CA ARG A 178 25.11 8.89 -11.88
C ARG A 178 24.03 9.92 -12.13
N HIS A 179 23.60 10.66 -11.11
CA HIS A 179 22.50 11.64 -11.14
C HIS A 179 21.14 11.12 -11.64
N ASP A 180 21.06 9.86 -12.07
CA ASP A 180 19.85 9.20 -12.57
C ASP A 180 19.12 8.44 -11.47
N LYS A 181 17.78 8.53 -11.48
CA LYS A 181 16.86 7.74 -10.63
C LYS A 181 16.99 7.94 -9.11
N LEU A 182 17.55 9.08 -8.68
CA LEU A 182 17.75 9.39 -7.26
C LEU A 182 16.47 9.33 -6.44
N LEU A 183 15.40 9.94 -6.94
CA LEU A 183 14.12 10.00 -6.23
C LEU A 183 13.44 8.62 -6.13
N ALA A 184 13.50 7.81 -7.18
CA ALA A 184 12.95 6.46 -7.17
C ALA A 184 13.68 5.56 -6.16
N GLN A 185 15.02 5.62 -6.14
CA GLN A 185 15.84 4.85 -5.21
C GLN A 185 15.64 5.29 -3.76
N PHE A 186 15.48 6.60 -3.53
CA PHE A 186 15.18 7.16 -2.21
C PHE A 186 13.81 6.70 -1.71
N LYS A 187 12.79 6.66 -2.58
CA LYS A 187 11.46 6.15 -2.24
C LYS A 187 11.53 4.68 -1.79
N THR A 188 12.22 3.82 -2.55
CA THR A 188 12.39 2.40 -2.17
C THR A 188 13.13 2.26 -0.85
N MET A 189 14.19 3.04 -0.62
CA MET A 189 14.96 3.03 0.62
C MET A 189 14.12 3.44 1.84
N VAL A 190 13.32 4.50 1.70
CA VAL A 190 12.41 4.95 2.77
C VAL A 190 11.38 3.87 3.05
N VAL A 191 10.77 3.29 2.02
CA VAL A 191 9.79 2.21 2.17
C VAL A 191 10.41 1.01 2.88
N ASP A 192 11.59 0.54 2.45
CA ASP A 192 12.27 -0.61 3.05
C ASP A 192 12.68 -0.33 4.51
N SER A 193 13.16 0.88 4.81
CA SER A 193 13.51 1.29 6.18
C SER A 193 12.29 1.31 7.09
N PHE A 194 11.17 1.90 6.64
CA PHE A 194 9.92 1.96 7.42
C PHE A 194 9.29 0.58 7.61
N LEU A 195 9.31 -0.27 6.58
CA LEU A 195 8.78 -1.63 6.66
C LEU A 195 9.64 -2.54 7.55
N SER A 196 10.95 -2.35 7.57
CA SER A 196 11.86 -3.17 8.39
C SER A 196 11.78 -2.90 9.89
N ASP A 197 11.44 -1.68 10.31
CA ASP A 197 11.31 -1.31 11.73
C ASP A 197 9.92 -1.63 12.31
N GLN A 198 8.88 -1.73 11.48
CA GLN A 198 7.50 -1.99 11.94
C GLN A 198 7.04 -3.45 11.82
N ILE A 199 7.80 -4.29 11.10
CA ILE A 199 7.41 -5.68 10.82
C ILE A 199 8.51 -6.60 11.38
N ASP A 200 8.53 -6.73 12.71
CA ASP A 200 9.23 -7.84 13.37
C ASP A 200 8.32 -9.07 13.31
N ILE A 201 8.37 -9.79 12.17
CA ILE A 201 7.80 -11.15 12.11
C ILE A 201 8.77 -12.03 12.88
N GLY A 202 8.51 -12.16 14.19
CA GLY A 202 9.22 -13.08 15.07
C GLY A 202 9.24 -14.51 14.50
N GLU A 203 10.26 -15.28 14.87
CA GLU A 203 10.35 -16.70 14.53
C GLU A 203 9.06 -17.42 14.93
N ALA A 204 8.48 -18.14 13.97
CA ALA A 204 7.26 -18.89 14.15
C ALA A 204 7.37 -19.87 15.35
N PRO A 205 6.50 -19.76 16.37
CA PRO A 205 6.46 -20.71 17.47
C PRO A 205 5.67 -21.93 16.99
N PHE A 206 6.36 -22.99 16.55
CA PHE A 206 5.68 -24.21 16.13
C PHE A 206 5.49 -25.13 17.34
N HIS A 207 4.27 -25.19 17.89
CA HIS A 207 3.79 -26.28 18.74
C HIS A 207 2.51 -26.87 18.14
N ILE A 208 2.37 -28.20 18.19
CA ILE A 208 1.42 -29.01 17.39
C ILE A 208 -0.03 -29.02 17.96
N ASP A 209 -0.30 -28.28 19.05
CA ASP A 209 -1.56 -28.42 19.82
C ASP A 209 -2.51 -27.21 19.79
N ASP A 210 -2.24 -26.19 18.97
CA ASP A 210 -3.07 -24.97 18.97
C ASP A 210 -4.34 -25.15 18.10
N ALA A 211 -5.49 -25.36 18.74
CA ALA A 211 -6.80 -25.30 18.09
C ALA A 211 -7.05 -23.92 17.41
N GLU A 212 -6.40 -22.86 17.89
CA GLU A 212 -6.33 -21.56 17.23
C GLU A 212 -5.67 -21.63 15.85
N TYR A 213 -4.77 -22.57 15.61
CA TYR A 213 -4.09 -22.72 14.33
C TYR A 213 -4.98 -23.40 13.30
N ILE A 214 -5.80 -24.40 13.68
CA ILE A 214 -6.83 -24.95 12.78
C ILE A 214 -7.86 -23.88 12.45
N ASN A 215 -8.24 -23.06 13.43
CA ASN A 215 -9.10 -21.91 13.18
C ASN A 215 -8.41 -20.88 12.27
N SER A 216 -7.12 -20.63 12.46
CA SER A 216 -6.32 -19.73 11.61
C SER A 216 -6.14 -20.29 10.20
N LEU A 217 -5.98 -21.61 10.04
CA LEU A 217 -5.89 -22.28 8.75
C LEU A 217 -7.24 -22.25 8.05
N ASN A 218 -8.35 -22.46 8.79
CA ASN A 218 -9.69 -22.29 8.25
C ASN A 218 -9.95 -20.84 7.85
N VAL A 219 -9.52 -19.86 8.65
CA VAL A 219 -9.56 -18.44 8.29
C VAL A 219 -8.71 -18.17 7.05
N LEU A 220 -7.53 -18.76 6.91
CA LEU A 220 -6.69 -18.62 5.71
C LEU A 220 -7.35 -19.26 4.49
N VAL A 221 -7.96 -20.44 4.63
CA VAL A 221 -8.71 -21.11 3.57
C VAL A 221 -9.97 -20.32 3.20
N GLU A 222 -10.61 -19.67 4.16
CA GLU A 222 -11.80 -18.84 3.95
C GLU A 222 -11.44 -17.48 3.32
N ILE A 223 -10.30 -16.90 3.71
CA ILE A 223 -9.69 -15.77 3.02
C ILE A 223 -9.25 -16.16 1.60
N GLU A 224 -8.76 -17.38 1.39
CA GLU A 224 -8.37 -17.88 0.06
C GLU A 224 -9.61 -18.08 -0.83
N LYS A 225 -10.70 -18.63 -0.29
CA LYS A 225 -12.02 -18.73 -0.95
C LYS A 225 -12.54 -17.34 -1.36
N HIS A 226 -12.31 -16.33 -0.54
CA HIS A 226 -12.69 -14.95 -0.81
C HIS A 226 -11.55 -14.09 -1.38
N SER A 227 -10.44 -14.69 -1.81
CA SER A 227 -9.25 -13.94 -2.22
C SER A 227 -9.51 -13.09 -3.44
N VAL A 228 -10.38 -13.54 -4.35
CA VAL A 228 -10.81 -12.78 -5.53
C VAL A 228 -11.58 -11.52 -5.12
N THR A 229 -12.51 -11.63 -4.17
CA THR A 229 -13.25 -10.46 -3.67
C THR A 229 -12.35 -9.48 -2.90
N PHE A 230 -11.34 -9.98 -2.18
CA PHE A 230 -10.35 -9.13 -1.53
C PHE A 230 -9.42 -8.44 -2.53
N HIS A 231 -8.98 -9.14 -3.57
CA HIS A 231 -8.19 -8.55 -4.66
C HIS A 231 -9.01 -7.50 -5.41
N ASP A 232 -10.26 -7.77 -5.76
CA ASP A 232 -11.15 -6.77 -6.37
C ASP A 232 -11.37 -5.55 -5.48
N ALA A 233 -11.46 -5.73 -4.16
CA ALA A 233 -11.57 -4.63 -3.21
C ALA A 233 -10.26 -3.84 -3.09
N LEU A 234 -9.12 -4.51 -3.14
CA LEU A 234 -7.79 -3.89 -3.18
C LEU A 234 -7.58 -3.11 -4.49
N ASP A 235 -7.98 -3.66 -5.62
CA ASP A 235 -7.89 -3.00 -6.92
C ASP A 235 -8.79 -1.76 -6.97
N LYS A 236 -10.00 -1.84 -6.38
CA LYS A 236 -10.88 -0.67 -6.18
C LYS A 236 -10.29 0.34 -5.22
N ASP A 237 -9.58 -0.06 -4.16
CA ASP A 237 -8.87 0.87 -3.26
C ASP A 237 -7.71 1.56 -3.98
N VAL A 238 -6.97 0.84 -4.82
CA VAL A 238 -5.93 1.42 -5.68
C VAL A 238 -6.54 2.42 -6.65
N GLU A 239 -7.62 2.06 -7.35
CA GLU A 239 -8.33 2.97 -8.26
C GLU A 239 -8.86 4.20 -7.50
N LEU A 240 -9.45 4.03 -6.32
CA LEU A 240 -9.91 5.12 -5.48
C LEU A 240 -8.77 6.04 -5.05
N ARG A 241 -7.61 5.50 -4.67
CA ARG A 241 -6.42 6.29 -4.33
C ARG A 241 -5.88 7.05 -5.53
N GLU A 242 -5.89 6.46 -6.72
CA GLU A 242 -5.52 7.15 -7.95
C GLU A 242 -6.46 8.31 -8.24
N GLN A 243 -7.78 8.08 -8.21
CA GLN A 243 -8.78 9.14 -8.38
C GLN A 243 -8.65 10.24 -7.33
N TRP A 244 -8.41 9.86 -6.07
CA TRP A 244 -8.18 10.81 -4.98
C TRP A 244 -6.91 11.64 -5.19
N SER A 245 -5.84 11.01 -5.68
CA SER A 245 -4.59 11.72 -6.01
C SER A 245 -4.78 12.71 -7.15
N LEU A 246 -5.58 12.36 -8.16
CA LEU A 246 -5.94 13.23 -9.27
C LEU A 246 -6.76 14.42 -8.77
N LEU A 247 -7.71 14.19 -7.89
CA LEU A 247 -8.55 15.21 -7.28
C LEU A 247 -7.73 16.17 -6.41
N LEU A 248 -6.75 15.65 -5.66
CA LEU A 248 -5.78 16.46 -4.92
C LEU A 248 -4.92 17.33 -5.85
N ALA A 249 -4.49 16.77 -6.99
CA ALA A 249 -3.72 17.50 -7.99
C ALA A 249 -4.55 18.64 -8.61
N TYR A 250 -5.82 18.39 -8.95
CA TYR A 250 -6.74 19.42 -9.43
C TYR A 250 -7.01 20.49 -8.38
N LYS A 251 -7.21 20.11 -7.13
CA LYS A 251 -7.35 21.07 -6.02
C LYS A 251 -6.11 21.97 -5.92
N LYS A 252 -4.91 21.39 -5.98
CA LYS A 252 -3.66 22.17 -5.96
C LYS A 252 -3.54 23.11 -7.16
N GLN A 253 -3.94 22.68 -8.35
CA GLN A 253 -3.95 23.55 -9.54
C GLN A 253 -4.97 24.69 -9.41
N LEU A 254 -6.15 24.42 -8.84
CA LEU A 254 -7.15 25.45 -8.55
C LEU A 254 -6.65 26.46 -7.52
N ASP A 255 -6.02 25.99 -6.44
CA ASP A 255 -5.43 26.87 -5.41
C ASP A 255 -4.33 27.76 -6.02
N GLN A 256 -3.47 27.21 -6.88
CA GLN A 256 -2.46 27.99 -7.60
C GLN A 256 -3.07 29.02 -8.56
N ALA A 257 -4.12 28.65 -9.27
CA ALA A 257 -4.83 29.56 -10.16
C ALA A 257 -5.51 30.68 -9.37
N ALA A 258 -6.16 30.36 -8.25
CA ALA A 258 -6.77 31.32 -7.34
C ALA A 258 -5.74 32.32 -6.79
N SER A 259 -4.60 31.83 -6.27
CA SER A 259 -3.51 32.70 -5.79
C SER A 259 -2.95 33.60 -6.90
N LYS A 260 -2.85 33.10 -8.13
CA LYS A 260 -2.40 33.92 -9.28
C LYS A 260 -3.40 35.03 -9.62
N VAL A 261 -4.69 34.72 -9.60
CA VAL A 261 -5.76 35.72 -9.83
C VAL A 261 -5.76 36.77 -8.72
N GLU A 262 -5.61 36.36 -7.47
CA GLU A 262 -5.55 37.28 -6.32
C GLU A 262 -4.34 38.20 -6.39
N LEU A 263 -3.16 37.68 -6.76
CA LEU A 263 -1.95 38.48 -6.94
C LEU A 263 -2.11 39.48 -8.11
N ASN A 264 -2.72 39.05 -9.21
CA ASN A 264 -3.06 39.94 -10.33
C ASN A 264 -4.05 41.04 -9.90
N LEU A 265 -5.07 40.71 -9.10
CA LEU A 265 -6.03 41.69 -8.59
C LEU A 265 -5.32 42.76 -7.74
N ILE A 266 -4.50 42.34 -6.78
CA ILE A 266 -3.72 43.25 -5.92
C ILE A 266 -2.81 44.16 -6.76
N THR A 267 -2.12 43.61 -7.76
CA THR A 267 -1.25 44.42 -8.63
C THR A 267 -2.05 45.41 -9.49
N THR A 268 -3.23 45.03 -9.96
CA THR A 268 -4.09 45.90 -10.77
C THR A 268 -4.68 47.01 -9.91
N GLU A 269 -5.13 46.71 -8.69
CA GLU A 269 -5.60 47.71 -7.73
C GLU A 269 -4.50 48.71 -7.35
N ALA A 270 -3.27 48.23 -7.15
CA ALA A 270 -2.12 49.10 -6.90
C ALA A 270 -1.85 50.03 -8.10
N LEU A 271 -1.91 49.51 -9.32
CA LEU A 271 -1.73 50.30 -10.55
C LEU A 271 -2.83 51.35 -10.73
N ILE A 272 -4.09 51.00 -10.47
CA ILE A 272 -5.22 51.93 -10.52
C ILE A 272 -5.02 53.07 -9.52
N LYS A 273 -4.56 52.74 -8.30
CA LYS A 273 -4.27 53.74 -7.27
C LYS A 273 -3.15 54.69 -7.69
N ASP A 274 -2.07 54.16 -8.27
CA ASP A 274 -0.94 54.95 -8.76
C ASP A 274 -1.37 55.89 -9.91
N LEU A 275 -2.11 55.37 -10.89
CA LEU A 275 -2.69 56.18 -11.97
C LEU A 275 -3.62 57.27 -11.43
N GLY A 276 -4.38 56.98 -10.39
CA GLY A 276 -5.23 57.97 -9.71
C GLY A 276 -4.41 59.11 -9.09
N ILE A 277 -3.27 58.81 -8.47
CA ILE A 277 -2.35 59.82 -7.91
C ILE A 277 -1.75 60.66 -9.05
N GLN A 278 -1.22 60.02 -10.10
CA GLN A 278 -0.62 60.72 -11.24
C GLN A 278 -1.63 61.64 -11.94
N THR A 279 -2.87 61.19 -12.11
CA THR A 279 -3.94 62.00 -12.71
C THR A 279 -4.26 63.21 -11.83
N GLY A 280 -4.31 63.03 -10.50
CA GLY A 280 -4.52 64.11 -9.54
C GLY A 280 -3.39 65.16 -9.55
N GLU A 281 -2.14 64.72 -9.63
CA GLU A 281 -0.97 65.61 -9.76
C GLU A 281 -1.03 66.41 -11.07
N LEU A 282 -1.39 65.77 -12.18
CA LEU A 282 -1.51 66.41 -13.48
C LEU A 282 -2.65 67.45 -13.50
N GLU A 283 -3.79 67.14 -12.90
CA GLU A 283 -4.90 68.10 -12.73
C GLU A 283 -4.51 69.30 -11.88
N TYR A 284 -3.74 69.08 -10.81
CA TYR A 284 -3.25 70.16 -9.95
C TYR A 284 -2.29 71.07 -10.71
N ASP A 285 -1.32 70.50 -11.44
CA ASP A 285 -0.38 71.28 -12.26
C ASP A 285 -1.11 72.07 -13.35
N TYR A 286 -2.09 71.45 -14.02
CA TYR A 286 -2.92 72.14 -15.01
C TYR A 286 -3.71 73.30 -14.40
N LYS A 287 -4.38 73.10 -13.26
CA LYS A 287 -5.13 74.17 -12.56
C LYS A 287 -4.19 75.31 -12.14
N SER A 288 -3.01 74.99 -11.62
CA SER A 288 -1.99 75.96 -11.22
C SER A 288 -1.52 76.82 -12.40
N LYS A 289 -1.13 76.19 -13.52
CA LYS A 289 -0.72 76.89 -14.75
C LYS A 289 -1.84 77.76 -15.31
N THR A 290 -3.07 77.27 -15.29
CA THR A 290 -4.23 78.03 -15.78
C THR A 290 -4.52 79.25 -14.91
N ALA A 291 -4.40 79.11 -13.58
CA ALA A 291 -4.58 80.21 -12.64
C ALA A 291 -3.49 81.30 -12.85
N ALA A 292 -2.23 80.89 -12.98
CA ALA A 292 -1.12 81.82 -13.26
C ALA A 292 -1.30 82.56 -14.60
N LEU A 293 -1.79 81.88 -15.64
CA LEU A 293 -2.11 82.54 -16.92
C LEU A 293 -3.25 83.54 -16.78
N ARG A 294 -4.33 83.19 -16.05
CA ARG A 294 -5.46 84.09 -15.80
C ARG A 294 -5.04 85.33 -15.02
N GLU A 295 -4.19 85.18 -14.03
CA GLU A 295 -3.65 86.30 -13.27
C GLU A 295 -2.84 87.26 -14.16
N ARG A 296 -1.94 86.72 -14.99
CA ARG A 296 -1.19 87.52 -15.97
C ARG A 296 -2.11 88.25 -16.95
N TYR A 297 -3.11 87.54 -17.49
CA TYR A 297 -4.09 88.12 -18.40
C TYR A 297 -4.86 89.27 -17.74
N ASN A 298 -5.35 89.08 -16.52
CA ASN A 298 -6.07 90.12 -15.80
C ASN A 298 -5.18 91.33 -15.49
N ASN A 299 -3.90 91.12 -15.15
CA ASN A 299 -2.97 92.22 -14.91
C ASN A 299 -2.72 93.06 -16.17
N GLU A 300 -2.49 92.40 -17.32
CA GLU A 300 -2.34 93.09 -18.61
C GLU A 300 -3.63 93.79 -19.05
N TYR A 301 -4.78 93.14 -18.84
CA TYR A 301 -6.10 93.74 -19.13
C TYR A 301 -6.36 94.99 -18.28
N ASN A 302 -6.09 94.92 -16.97
CA ASN A 302 -6.22 96.08 -16.08
C ASN A 302 -5.24 97.21 -16.43
N ALA A 303 -4.02 96.88 -16.85
CA ALA A 303 -3.05 97.87 -17.31
C ALA A 303 -3.49 98.55 -18.62
N LEU A 304 -4.10 97.78 -19.53
CA LEU A 304 -4.69 98.32 -20.76
C LEU A 304 -5.88 99.23 -20.44
N GLU A 305 -6.78 98.80 -19.55
CA GLU A 305 -7.94 99.58 -19.14
C GLU A 305 -7.53 100.89 -18.45
N GLY A 306 -6.51 100.85 -17.59
CA GLY A 306 -5.95 102.05 -16.97
C GLY A 306 -5.30 103.02 -17.98
N LYS A 307 -4.63 102.50 -19.03
CA LYS A 307 -4.16 103.34 -20.14
C LYS A 307 -5.32 103.94 -20.92
N ASN A 308 -6.39 103.19 -21.13
CA ASN A 308 -7.57 103.64 -21.85
C ASN A 308 -8.32 104.75 -21.06
N SER A 309 -8.43 104.62 -19.74
CA SER A 309 -8.99 105.67 -18.88
C SER A 309 -8.13 106.93 -18.85
N LEU A 310 -6.79 106.78 -18.90
CA LEU A 310 -5.88 107.92 -19.00
C LEU A 310 -6.06 108.66 -20.33
N ILE A 311 -6.20 107.92 -21.43
CA ILE A 311 -6.49 108.47 -22.76
C ILE A 311 -7.82 109.24 -22.72
N GLN A 312 -8.87 108.68 -22.13
CA GLN A 312 -10.14 109.39 -21.95
C GLN A 312 -9.99 110.65 -21.11
N THR A 313 -9.22 110.62 -20.03
CA THR A 313 -8.94 111.81 -19.21
C THR A 313 -8.22 112.90 -20.03
N ILE A 314 -7.28 112.53 -20.89
CA ILE A 314 -6.58 113.46 -21.78
C ILE A 314 -7.55 114.06 -22.81
N TYR A 315 -8.48 113.28 -23.34
CA TYR A 315 -9.53 113.78 -24.23
C TYR A 315 -10.50 114.73 -23.49
N ASP A 316 -10.91 114.38 -22.28
CA ASP A 316 -11.75 115.24 -21.43
C ASP A 316 -11.04 116.54 -21.05
N GLU A 317 -9.74 116.49 -20.74
CA GLU A 317 -8.91 117.68 -20.51
C GLU A 317 -8.82 118.53 -21.77
N ARG A 318 -8.56 117.92 -22.93
CA ARG A 318 -8.55 118.63 -24.22
C ARG A 318 -9.88 119.30 -24.51
N GLU A 319 -10.99 118.61 -24.31
CA GLU A 319 -12.34 119.15 -24.54
C GLU A 319 -12.67 120.27 -23.53
N ARG A 320 -12.09 120.22 -22.33
CA ARG A 320 -12.14 121.31 -21.34
C ARG A 320 -11.32 122.53 -21.76
N TRP A 321 -10.14 122.34 -22.33
CA TRP A 321 -9.31 123.42 -22.90
C TRP A 321 -9.95 124.05 -24.14
N ASP A 322 -10.52 123.23 -25.03
CA ASP A 322 -11.20 123.69 -26.26
C ASP A 322 -12.55 124.36 -25.95
N GLY A 323 -13.27 123.92 -24.91
CA GLY A 323 -14.61 124.41 -24.57
C GLY A 323 -14.69 125.62 -23.61
N LYS A 324 -13.69 125.85 -22.72
CA LYS A 324 -13.79 126.90 -21.68
C LYS A 324 -12.83 128.09 -21.81
N GLU A 325 -11.69 127.97 -22.50
CA GLU A 325 -10.66 129.05 -22.51
C GLU A 325 -10.54 129.86 -23.81
N ASN A 326 -11.54 129.77 -24.69
CA ASN A 326 -11.86 130.75 -25.75
C ASN A 326 -10.63 131.42 -26.40
N ILE A 327 -9.99 130.67 -27.30
CA ILE A 327 -8.69 130.97 -27.90
C ILE A 327 -8.77 132.03 -29.01
N THR A 328 -9.34 133.19 -28.65
CA THR A 328 -9.22 134.47 -29.36
C THR A 328 -7.74 134.85 -29.62
N THR A 329 -6.80 134.19 -28.92
CA THR A 329 -5.34 134.22 -29.10
C THR A 329 -4.81 133.36 -30.26
N LYS A 330 -5.55 132.37 -30.79
CA LYS A 330 -5.16 131.59 -31.99
C LYS A 330 -5.39 132.33 -33.30
N ILE A 331 -6.06 133.49 -33.27
CA ILE A 331 -6.22 134.37 -34.44
C ILE A 331 -4.86 134.94 -34.89
N SER A 332 -3.85 135.02 -34.01
CA SER A 332 -2.48 135.40 -34.41
C SER A 332 -1.62 134.26 -34.99
N GLN A 333 -2.07 133.01 -34.88
CA GLN A 333 -1.32 131.83 -35.37
C GLN A 333 -1.75 131.38 -36.78
N TYR A 334 -2.67 132.11 -37.41
CA TYR A 334 -3.09 131.91 -38.79
C TYR A 334 -2.02 132.35 -39.82
N GLU A 335 -0.98 133.07 -39.39
CA GLU A 335 0.10 133.58 -40.26
C GLU A 335 1.17 132.52 -40.63
N GLN A 336 1.12 131.29 -40.10
CA GLN A 336 2.09 130.21 -40.38
C GLN A 336 1.50 129.01 -41.14
N LEU A 337 0.56 129.25 -42.06
CA LEU A 337 -0.18 128.19 -42.78
C LEU A 337 0.68 127.34 -43.74
N SER A 338 1.83 127.83 -44.21
CA SER A 338 2.65 127.16 -45.23
C SER A 338 3.42 125.92 -44.74
N ASP A 339 3.71 125.83 -43.44
CA ASP A 339 4.49 124.71 -42.88
C ASP A 339 3.61 123.48 -42.57
N TYR A 340 2.30 123.70 -42.40
CA TYR A 340 1.35 122.62 -42.09
C TYR A 340 0.99 121.77 -43.32
N GLU A 341 0.98 122.35 -44.53
CA GLU A 341 0.75 121.58 -45.77
C GLU A 341 1.88 120.60 -46.09
N VAL A 342 3.13 120.99 -45.81
CA VAL A 342 4.30 120.12 -46.00
C VAL A 342 4.28 118.94 -45.02
N LYS A 343 3.89 119.19 -43.77
CA LYS A 343 3.82 118.15 -42.73
C LYS A 343 2.67 117.18 -42.94
N MET A 344 1.52 117.67 -43.41
CA MET A 344 0.36 116.84 -43.76
C MET A 344 0.64 115.89 -44.92
N ASN A 345 1.43 116.29 -45.92
CA ASN A 345 1.86 115.41 -47.00
C ASN A 345 2.88 114.36 -46.53
N SER A 346 3.84 114.74 -45.68
CA SER A 346 4.80 113.83 -45.03
C SER A 346 4.10 112.75 -44.19
N ASP A 347 3.13 113.16 -43.37
CA ASP A 347 2.42 112.24 -42.46
C ASP A 347 1.45 111.32 -43.23
N SER A 348 0.91 111.77 -44.36
CA SER A 348 0.11 110.95 -45.28
C SER A 348 0.95 109.87 -45.97
N GLU A 349 2.16 110.18 -46.43
CA GLU A 349 3.10 109.20 -46.99
C GLU A 349 3.57 108.18 -45.93
N HIS A 350 3.87 108.64 -44.71
CA HIS A 350 4.26 107.76 -43.61
C HIS A 350 3.11 106.83 -43.18
N TYR A 351 1.88 107.32 -43.13
CA TYR A 351 0.69 106.51 -42.83
C TYR A 351 0.45 105.45 -43.90
N LYS A 352 0.66 105.79 -45.18
CA LYS A 352 0.55 104.85 -46.30
C LYS A 352 1.61 103.73 -46.22
N GLY A 353 2.85 104.08 -45.89
CA GLY A 353 3.93 103.11 -45.68
C GLY A 353 3.69 102.20 -44.46
N LEU A 354 3.09 102.73 -43.40
CA LEU A 354 2.71 101.93 -42.22
C LEU A 354 1.57 100.95 -42.56
N LEU A 355 0.61 101.38 -43.39
CA LEU A 355 -0.48 100.51 -43.85
C LEU A 355 0.03 99.37 -44.74
N GLU A 356 0.99 99.65 -45.62
CA GLU A 356 1.68 98.62 -46.43
C GLU A 356 2.49 97.65 -45.56
N ALA A 357 3.22 98.14 -44.56
CA ALA A 357 3.97 97.28 -43.64
C ALA A 357 3.05 96.37 -42.80
N VAL A 358 1.94 96.91 -42.30
CA VAL A 358 0.92 96.12 -41.56
C VAL A 358 0.23 95.12 -42.48
N SER A 359 -0.07 95.49 -43.73
CA SER A 359 -0.62 94.56 -44.73
C SER A 359 0.34 93.42 -45.04
N GLN A 360 1.63 93.69 -45.25
CA GLN A 360 2.64 92.67 -45.50
C GLN A 360 2.83 91.74 -44.29
N GLN A 361 2.81 92.28 -43.07
CA GLN A 361 2.88 91.51 -41.84
C GLN A 361 1.64 90.62 -41.65
N ALA A 362 0.44 91.14 -41.96
CA ALA A 362 -0.81 90.39 -41.89
C ALA A 362 -0.85 89.25 -42.92
N GLU A 363 -0.42 89.50 -44.16
CA GLU A 363 -0.30 88.48 -45.21
C GLU A 363 0.66 87.36 -44.79
N ALA A 364 1.83 87.72 -44.23
CA ALA A 364 2.82 86.76 -43.75
C ALA A 364 2.30 85.91 -42.58
N HIS A 365 1.55 86.52 -41.66
CA HIS A 365 0.90 85.79 -40.56
C HIS A 365 -0.22 84.88 -41.07
N GLN A 366 -1.02 85.32 -42.05
CA GLN A 366 -2.09 84.52 -42.64
C GLN A 366 -1.54 83.28 -43.36
N ILE A 367 -0.43 83.42 -44.09
CA ILE A 367 0.28 82.29 -44.72
C ILE A 367 0.77 81.31 -43.65
N LYS A 368 1.31 81.80 -42.53
CA LYS A 368 1.85 80.96 -41.45
C LYS A 368 0.75 80.23 -40.66
N ILE A 369 -0.42 80.87 -40.47
CA ILE A 369 -1.61 80.23 -39.91
C ILE A 369 -2.11 79.13 -40.84
N GLY A 370 -2.25 79.41 -42.15
CA GLY A 370 -2.66 78.40 -43.13
C GLY A 370 -1.71 77.20 -43.22
N GLN A 371 -0.40 77.43 -43.09
CA GLN A 371 0.60 76.35 -42.99
C GLN A 371 0.44 75.52 -41.71
N LEU A 372 0.19 76.14 -40.56
CA LEU A 372 -0.03 75.42 -39.30
C LEU A 372 -1.35 74.62 -39.31
N GLU A 373 -2.40 75.16 -39.90
CA GLU A 373 -3.69 74.48 -40.06
C GLU A 373 -3.58 73.27 -41.00
N THR A 374 -2.86 73.40 -42.11
CA THR A 374 -2.58 72.26 -43.02
C THR A 374 -1.71 71.20 -42.37
N ASP A 375 -0.69 71.60 -41.59
CA ASP A 375 0.21 70.65 -40.92
C ASP A 375 -0.48 69.90 -39.76
N THR A 376 -1.37 70.58 -39.03
CA THR A 376 -2.19 69.96 -37.98
C THR A 376 -3.29 69.06 -38.53
N THR A 377 -3.97 69.46 -39.60
CA THR A 377 -4.96 68.59 -40.28
C THR A 377 -4.32 67.35 -40.88
N ASN A 378 -3.11 67.45 -41.46
CA ASN A 378 -2.36 66.29 -41.96
C ASN A 378 -1.90 65.33 -40.84
N LYS A 379 -1.51 65.85 -39.68
CA LYS A 379 -1.18 65.00 -38.50
C LYS A 379 -2.43 64.30 -37.96
N LEU A 380 -3.56 65.00 -37.93
CA LEU A 380 -4.83 64.47 -37.44
C LEU A 380 -5.44 63.43 -38.40
N SER A 381 -5.27 63.60 -39.72
CA SER A 381 -5.67 62.60 -40.71
C SER A 381 -4.83 61.32 -40.61
N LYS A 382 -3.50 61.44 -40.50
CA LYS A 382 -2.61 60.27 -40.25
C LYS A 382 -2.97 59.55 -38.96
N ALA A 383 -3.15 60.27 -37.86
CA ALA A 383 -3.53 59.66 -36.59
C ALA A 383 -4.88 58.93 -36.67
N LYS A 384 -5.86 59.45 -37.43
CA LYS A 384 -7.13 58.75 -37.68
C LYS A 384 -6.97 57.50 -38.54
N GLU A 385 -6.08 57.53 -39.53
CA GLU A 385 -5.80 56.40 -40.40
C GLU A 385 -5.09 55.27 -39.64
N ASP A 386 -4.12 55.60 -38.79
CA ASP A 386 -3.45 54.67 -37.88
C ASP A 386 -4.44 54.06 -36.87
N LEU A 387 -5.36 54.87 -36.33
CA LEU A 387 -6.39 54.38 -35.40
C LEU A 387 -7.38 53.44 -36.10
N SER A 388 -7.76 53.72 -37.35
CA SER A 388 -8.62 52.86 -38.15
C SER A 388 -7.95 51.54 -38.55
N THR A 389 -6.66 51.55 -38.89
CA THR A 389 -5.91 50.32 -39.20
C THR A 389 -5.72 49.46 -37.96
N LEU A 390 -5.45 50.06 -36.81
CA LEU A 390 -5.35 49.36 -35.53
C LEU A 390 -6.68 48.72 -35.13
N ASP A 391 -7.81 49.43 -35.26
CA ASP A 391 -9.14 48.93 -34.94
C ASP A 391 -9.56 47.75 -35.84
N LYS A 392 -9.23 47.81 -37.14
CA LYS A 392 -9.41 46.68 -38.07
C LYS A 392 -8.59 45.47 -37.65
N SER A 393 -7.32 45.66 -37.30
CA SER A 393 -6.45 44.55 -36.86
C SER A 393 -6.94 43.92 -35.54
N MET A 394 -7.42 44.73 -34.60
CA MET A 394 -8.01 44.29 -33.33
C MET A 394 -9.26 43.43 -33.59
N SER A 395 -10.16 43.93 -34.44
CA SER A 395 -11.40 43.22 -34.80
C SER A 395 -11.11 41.88 -35.49
N GLU A 396 -10.11 41.83 -36.36
CA GLU A 396 -9.70 40.61 -37.06
C GLU A 396 -9.05 39.59 -36.10
N HIS A 397 -8.20 40.05 -35.17
CA HIS A 397 -7.64 39.21 -34.12
C HIS A 397 -8.71 38.66 -33.19
N LEU A 398 -9.71 39.48 -32.80
CA LEU A 398 -10.83 39.03 -31.97
C LEU A 398 -11.64 37.96 -32.70
N ARG A 399 -11.91 38.15 -34.00
CA ARG A 399 -12.64 37.16 -34.82
C ARG A 399 -11.87 35.83 -34.91
N LEU A 400 -10.57 35.88 -35.17
CA LEU A 400 -9.73 34.68 -35.25
C LEU A 400 -9.61 33.96 -33.90
N ALA A 401 -9.54 34.71 -32.79
CA ALA A 401 -9.54 34.13 -31.45
C ALA A 401 -10.87 33.42 -31.15
N GLN A 402 -12.00 34.04 -31.47
CA GLN A 402 -13.34 33.45 -31.30
C GLN A 402 -13.50 32.18 -32.16
N GLN A 403 -13.04 32.22 -33.41
CA GLN A 403 -13.09 31.06 -34.30
C GLN A 403 -12.25 29.90 -33.76
N ARG A 404 -11.01 30.14 -33.32
CA ARG A 404 -10.17 29.12 -32.70
C ARG A 404 -10.78 28.52 -31.42
N GLN A 405 -11.48 29.34 -30.63
CA GLN A 405 -12.17 28.87 -29.44
C GLN A 405 -13.32 27.93 -29.81
N ASN A 406 -14.11 28.29 -30.83
CA ASN A 406 -15.21 27.45 -31.32
C ASN A 406 -14.69 26.14 -31.92
N ASP A 407 -13.69 26.21 -32.81
CA ASP A 407 -13.09 25.02 -33.44
C ASP A 407 -12.57 24.03 -32.39
N ARG A 408 -11.93 24.54 -31.32
CA ARG A 408 -11.42 23.72 -30.22
C ARG A 408 -12.53 23.14 -29.34
N SER A 409 -13.64 23.87 -29.18
CA SER A 409 -14.83 23.37 -28.49
C SER A 409 -15.47 22.22 -29.27
N ASP A 410 -15.61 22.38 -30.60
CA ASP A 410 -16.18 21.36 -31.47
C ASP A 410 -15.31 20.10 -31.51
N GLU A 411 -13.98 20.25 -31.61
CA GLU A 411 -13.03 19.14 -31.55
C GLU A 411 -13.16 18.38 -30.21
N MET A 412 -13.27 19.10 -29.09
CA MET A 412 -13.48 18.47 -27.78
C MET A 412 -14.83 17.76 -27.68
N HIS A 413 -15.89 18.32 -28.26
CA HIS A 413 -17.20 17.66 -28.32
C HIS A 413 -17.16 16.37 -29.15
N VAL A 414 -16.40 16.33 -30.25
CA VAL A 414 -16.22 15.11 -31.05
C VAL A 414 -15.47 14.05 -30.24
N GLN A 415 -14.35 14.41 -29.61
CA GLN A 415 -13.56 13.48 -28.78
C GLN A 415 -14.39 12.91 -27.62
N ILE A 416 -15.18 13.74 -26.93
CA ILE A 416 -16.09 13.29 -25.87
C ILE A 416 -17.12 12.29 -26.42
N ARG A 417 -17.69 12.56 -27.61
CA ARG A 417 -18.70 11.70 -28.21
C ARG A 417 -18.12 10.34 -28.62
N GLU A 418 -16.92 10.32 -29.18
CA GLU A 418 -16.19 9.09 -29.49
C GLU A 418 -15.85 8.29 -28.24
N PHE A 419 -15.38 8.96 -27.18
CA PHE A 419 -15.10 8.33 -25.89
C PHE A 419 -16.35 7.73 -25.24
N LEU A 420 -17.49 8.43 -25.30
CA LEU A 420 -18.76 7.89 -24.80
C LEU A 420 -19.22 6.68 -25.62
N LYS A 421 -19.03 6.69 -26.94
CA LYS A 421 -19.38 5.57 -27.81
C LYS A 421 -18.50 4.35 -27.55
N SER A 422 -17.19 4.52 -27.37
CA SER A 422 -16.28 3.41 -27.04
C SER A 422 -16.62 2.81 -25.68
N ARG A 423 -16.92 3.64 -24.68
CA ARG A 423 -17.33 3.18 -23.35
C ARG A 423 -18.69 2.45 -23.37
N ALA A 424 -19.63 2.86 -24.21
CA ALA A 424 -20.89 2.16 -24.38
C ALA A 424 -20.70 0.76 -25.00
N LEU A 425 -19.84 0.65 -26.02
CA LEU A 425 -19.48 -0.64 -26.62
C LEU A 425 -18.77 -1.56 -25.63
N GLU A 426 -17.84 -1.03 -24.84
CA GLU A 426 -17.12 -1.81 -23.83
C GLU A 426 -18.08 -2.31 -22.73
N LYS A 427 -19.00 -1.46 -22.27
CA LYS A 427 -20.04 -1.86 -21.33
C LYS A 427 -20.91 -2.99 -21.90
N GLN A 428 -21.28 -2.90 -23.17
CA GLN A 428 -22.07 -3.94 -23.83
C GLN A 428 -21.30 -5.26 -23.86
N ARG A 429 -20.01 -5.24 -24.26
CA ARG A 429 -19.14 -6.42 -24.27
C ARG A 429 -19.04 -7.09 -22.90
N ILE A 430 -18.78 -6.32 -21.85
CA ILE A 430 -18.71 -6.84 -20.48
C ILE A 430 -20.04 -7.47 -20.07
N ASN A 431 -21.17 -6.88 -20.46
CA ASN A 431 -22.48 -7.40 -20.12
C ASN A 431 -22.78 -8.71 -20.87
N ASP A 432 -22.34 -8.83 -22.13
CA ASP A 432 -22.42 -10.07 -22.91
C ASP A 432 -21.52 -11.18 -22.30
N ASP A 433 -20.31 -10.83 -21.86
CA ASP A 433 -19.40 -11.76 -21.17
C ASP A 433 -19.98 -12.24 -19.84
N ILE A 434 -20.56 -11.33 -19.03
CA ILE A 434 -21.25 -11.68 -17.79
C ILE A 434 -22.39 -12.67 -18.07
N GLN A 435 -23.18 -12.44 -19.12
CA GLN A 435 -24.27 -13.34 -19.49
C GLN A 435 -23.73 -14.72 -19.89
N ALA A 436 -22.66 -14.79 -20.67
CA ALA A 436 -22.00 -16.04 -21.03
C ALA A 436 -21.49 -16.80 -19.79
N PHE A 437 -20.90 -16.09 -18.81
CA PHE A 437 -20.47 -16.71 -17.55
C PHE A 437 -21.63 -17.21 -16.70
N TYR A 438 -22.78 -16.52 -16.70
CA TYR A 438 -23.98 -17.02 -16.04
C TYR A 438 -24.51 -18.29 -16.72
N ASP A 439 -24.50 -18.35 -18.05
CA ASP A 439 -24.92 -19.53 -18.80
C ASP A 439 -23.98 -20.71 -18.54
N ASP A 440 -22.67 -20.49 -18.52
CA ASP A 440 -21.67 -21.52 -18.21
C ASP A 440 -21.72 -21.98 -16.76
N LYS A 441 -21.94 -21.07 -15.81
CA LYS A 441 -22.19 -21.42 -14.41
C LYS A 441 -23.45 -22.28 -14.26
N THR A 442 -24.50 -21.97 -15.02
CA THR A 442 -25.75 -22.73 -14.99
C THR A 442 -25.54 -24.13 -15.57
N LYS A 443 -24.79 -24.26 -16.67
CA LYS A 443 -24.40 -25.57 -17.23
C LYS A 443 -23.50 -26.37 -16.28
N ALA A 444 -22.55 -25.73 -15.61
CA ALA A 444 -21.66 -26.39 -14.64
C ALA A 444 -22.36 -26.78 -13.32
N SER A 445 -23.49 -26.15 -13.00
CA SER A 445 -24.30 -26.48 -11.81
C SER A 445 -25.30 -27.61 -12.06
N LEU A 446 -25.47 -28.02 -13.32
CA LEU A 446 -26.27 -29.18 -13.70
C LEU A 446 -25.32 -30.37 -13.84
N TYR A 447 -25.64 -31.49 -13.17
CA TYR A 447 -24.91 -32.74 -13.39
C TYR A 447 -24.98 -33.12 -14.87
N SER A 448 -23.84 -33.55 -15.42
CA SER A 448 -23.79 -34.05 -16.79
C SER A 448 -24.77 -35.20 -16.97
N GLU A 449 -25.28 -35.40 -18.18
CA GLU A 449 -26.23 -36.49 -18.49
C GLU A 449 -25.67 -37.86 -18.11
N ASP A 450 -24.35 -38.03 -18.16
CA ASP A 450 -23.66 -39.26 -17.75
C ASP A 450 -23.47 -39.37 -16.23
N GLU A 451 -23.22 -38.24 -15.53
CA GLU A 451 -23.15 -38.22 -14.06
C GLU A 451 -24.52 -38.53 -13.45
N ASN A 452 -25.61 -38.02 -14.03
CA ASN A 452 -26.97 -38.36 -13.59
C ASN A 452 -27.28 -39.86 -13.80
N LYS A 453 -26.79 -40.47 -14.89
CA LYS A 453 -26.94 -41.93 -15.09
C LYS A 453 -26.15 -42.73 -14.06
N GLU A 454 -24.93 -42.30 -13.71
CA GLU A 454 -24.14 -42.94 -12.66
C GLU A 454 -24.79 -42.78 -11.29
N ILE A 455 -25.28 -41.58 -10.94
CA ILE A 455 -26.02 -41.33 -9.70
C ILE A 455 -27.24 -42.26 -9.62
N SER A 456 -28.07 -42.33 -10.66
CA SER A 456 -29.22 -43.24 -10.69
C SER A 456 -28.81 -44.73 -10.62
N SER A 457 -27.67 -45.11 -11.19
CA SER A 457 -27.13 -46.46 -11.04
C SER A 457 -26.75 -46.75 -9.59
N TYR A 458 -26.07 -45.83 -8.91
CA TYR A 458 -25.70 -45.98 -7.50
C TYR A 458 -26.92 -45.99 -6.58
N GLU A 459 -27.93 -45.14 -6.84
CA GLU A 459 -29.19 -45.16 -6.10
C GLU A 459 -29.92 -46.50 -6.22
N ASN A 460 -29.96 -47.08 -7.43
CA ASN A 460 -30.53 -48.41 -7.63
C ASN A 460 -29.73 -49.50 -6.89
N GLN A 461 -28.40 -49.44 -6.90
CA GLN A 461 -27.55 -50.38 -6.16
C GLN A 461 -27.76 -50.26 -4.65
N ILE A 462 -27.89 -49.04 -4.11
CA ILE A 462 -28.18 -48.81 -2.69
C ILE A 462 -29.53 -49.42 -2.32
N SER A 463 -30.56 -49.16 -3.13
CA SER A 463 -31.91 -49.71 -2.93
C SER A 463 -31.92 -51.24 -2.94
N GLU A 464 -31.17 -51.87 -3.86
CA GLU A 464 -31.04 -53.33 -3.92
C GLU A 464 -30.32 -53.91 -2.69
N ILE A 465 -29.28 -53.24 -2.21
CA ILE A 465 -28.56 -53.62 -0.98
C ILE A 465 -29.48 -53.49 0.25
N ASP A 466 -30.25 -52.41 0.35
CA ASP A 466 -31.20 -52.20 1.44
C ASP A 466 -32.30 -53.29 1.44
N GLU A 467 -32.81 -53.66 0.27
CA GLU A 467 -33.79 -54.74 0.16
C GLU A 467 -33.20 -56.10 0.57
N GLN A 468 -31.93 -56.37 0.23
CA GLN A 468 -31.22 -57.56 0.68
C GLN A 468 -30.99 -57.57 2.20
N LEU A 469 -30.64 -56.42 2.79
CA LEU A 469 -30.48 -56.28 4.24
C LEU A 469 -31.78 -56.56 4.98
N VAL A 470 -32.91 -56.04 4.48
CA VAL A 470 -34.25 -56.33 5.05
C VAL A 470 -34.56 -57.83 4.97
N LYS A 471 -34.32 -58.48 3.83
CA LYS A 471 -34.53 -59.93 3.67
C LYS A 471 -33.68 -60.74 4.64
N GLN A 472 -32.40 -60.39 4.82
CA GLN A 472 -31.52 -61.06 5.78
C GLN A 472 -31.95 -60.83 7.23
N ALA A 473 -32.41 -59.62 7.58
CA ALA A 473 -32.92 -59.32 8.92
C ALA A 473 -34.16 -60.17 9.25
N ILE A 474 -35.10 -60.30 8.30
CA ILE A 474 -36.28 -61.18 8.45
C ILE A 474 -35.84 -62.63 8.63
N TYR A 475 -34.94 -63.14 7.77
CA TYR A 475 -34.42 -64.51 7.87
C TYR A 475 -33.77 -64.79 9.23
N ILE A 476 -32.95 -63.87 9.74
CA ILE A 476 -32.34 -63.99 11.07
C ILE A 476 -33.40 -64.00 12.17
N SER A 477 -34.44 -63.18 12.06
CA SER A 477 -35.53 -63.13 13.04
C SER A 477 -36.31 -64.46 13.09
N GLU A 478 -36.66 -65.04 11.93
CA GLU A 478 -37.32 -66.34 11.85
C GLU A 478 -36.46 -67.46 12.44
N LYS A 479 -35.15 -67.44 12.17
CA LYS A 479 -34.21 -68.41 12.75
C LYS A 479 -34.08 -68.29 14.26
N ARG A 480 -34.13 -67.06 14.80
CA ARG A 480 -34.15 -66.84 16.25
C ARG A 480 -35.44 -67.34 16.89
N GLU A 481 -36.59 -67.13 16.25
CA GLU A 481 -37.87 -67.65 16.73
C GLU A 481 -37.89 -69.18 16.73
N GLN A 482 -37.42 -69.81 15.65
CA GLN A 482 -37.25 -71.27 15.59
C GLN A 482 -36.36 -71.78 16.73
N LEU A 483 -35.22 -71.14 16.97
CA LEU A 483 -34.31 -71.52 18.06
C LEU A 483 -34.97 -71.39 19.44
N ASP A 484 -35.77 -70.34 19.68
CA ASP A 484 -36.52 -70.17 20.93
C ASP A 484 -37.58 -71.26 21.12
N THR A 485 -38.30 -71.62 20.05
CA THR A 485 -39.29 -72.72 20.10
C THR A 485 -38.63 -74.07 20.37
N ASP A 486 -37.49 -74.35 19.73
CA ASP A 486 -36.74 -75.59 19.95
C ASP A 486 -36.17 -75.65 21.37
N THR A 487 -35.71 -74.51 21.90
CA THR A 487 -35.20 -74.42 23.28
C THR A 487 -36.32 -74.68 24.29
N LYS A 488 -37.51 -74.08 24.09
CA LYS A 488 -38.70 -74.35 24.93
C LYS A 488 -39.14 -75.81 24.85
N LEU A 489 -39.11 -76.42 23.67
CA LEU A 489 -39.44 -77.83 23.48
C LEU A 489 -38.44 -78.73 24.23
N ARG A 490 -37.14 -78.44 24.11
CA ARG A 490 -36.07 -79.15 24.82
C ARG A 490 -36.25 -79.06 26.32
N ASP A 491 -36.49 -77.87 26.84
CA ASP A 491 -36.65 -77.64 28.28
C ASP A 491 -37.92 -78.32 28.81
N GLY A 492 -39.03 -78.27 28.08
CA GLY A 492 -40.24 -79.04 28.41
C GLY A 492 -40.02 -80.55 28.42
N LYS A 493 -39.19 -81.08 27.50
CA LYS A 493 -38.81 -82.51 27.49
C LYS A 493 -37.88 -82.88 28.64
N LEU A 494 -36.99 -81.99 29.06
CA LEU A 494 -36.14 -82.17 30.24
C LEU A 494 -36.99 -82.20 31.52
N ASP A 495 -37.96 -81.29 31.64
CA ASP A 495 -38.90 -81.27 32.77
C ASP A 495 -39.75 -82.55 32.83
N GLU A 496 -40.24 -83.02 31.67
CA GLU A 496 -40.99 -84.29 31.56
C GLU A 496 -40.12 -85.50 31.97
N PHE A 497 -38.85 -85.49 31.56
CA PHE A 497 -37.88 -86.52 31.94
C PHE A 497 -37.62 -86.51 33.45
N ASP A 498 -37.42 -85.35 34.07
CA ASP A 498 -37.20 -85.23 35.50
C ASP A 498 -38.43 -85.66 36.32
N LEU A 499 -39.64 -85.35 35.86
CA LEU A 499 -40.88 -85.85 36.45
C LEU A 499 -40.98 -87.37 36.38
N LYS A 500 -40.72 -87.96 35.21
CA LYS A 500 -40.72 -89.43 35.03
C LYS A 500 -39.64 -90.10 35.87
N LYS A 501 -38.44 -89.52 35.96
CA LYS A 501 -37.35 -90.01 36.82
C LYS A 501 -37.72 -89.99 38.30
N LYS A 502 -38.37 -88.92 38.78
CA LYS A 502 -38.90 -88.85 40.16
C LYS A 502 -40.00 -89.88 40.41
N ALA A 503 -40.91 -90.08 39.44
CA ALA A 503 -41.96 -91.09 39.54
C ALA A 503 -41.39 -92.52 39.58
N LEU A 504 -40.40 -92.82 38.72
CA LEU A 504 -39.68 -94.08 38.72
C LEU A 504 -39.01 -94.34 40.07
N GLY A 505 -38.29 -93.34 40.61
CA GLY A 505 -37.65 -93.47 41.93
C GLY A 505 -38.64 -93.70 43.08
N LYS A 506 -39.87 -93.16 42.99
CA LYS A 506 -40.93 -93.48 43.96
C LYS A 506 -41.42 -94.92 43.80
N ALA A 507 -41.67 -95.36 42.56
CA ALA A 507 -42.11 -96.72 42.27
C ALA A 507 -41.06 -97.77 42.67
N GLU A 508 -39.77 -97.48 42.47
CA GLU A 508 -38.67 -98.35 42.91
C GLU A 508 -38.60 -98.46 44.44
N LYS A 509 -38.76 -97.34 45.16
CA LYS A 509 -38.82 -97.36 46.64
C LYS A 509 -40.01 -98.16 47.17
N GLU A 510 -41.19 -98.01 46.56
CA GLU A 510 -42.37 -98.80 46.94
C GLU A 510 -42.19 -100.28 46.58
N ARG A 511 -41.59 -100.58 45.42
CA ARG A 511 -41.22 -101.95 45.05
C ARG A 511 -40.28 -102.56 46.09
N GLU A 512 -39.23 -101.85 46.47
CA GLU A 512 -38.26 -102.31 47.47
C GLU A 512 -38.92 -102.53 48.84
N LYS A 513 -39.84 -101.64 49.25
CA LYS A 513 -40.63 -101.79 50.48
C LYS A 513 -41.51 -103.03 50.47
N ILE A 514 -42.21 -103.30 49.36
CA ILE A 514 -43.06 -104.50 49.19
C ILE A 514 -42.20 -105.77 49.12
N THR A 515 -41.08 -105.75 48.40
CA THR A 515 -40.15 -106.89 48.33
C THR A 515 -39.58 -107.24 49.72
N ARG A 516 -39.24 -106.24 50.54
CA ARG A 516 -38.78 -106.46 51.92
C ARG A 516 -39.89 -107.00 52.84
N GLN A 517 -41.17 -106.75 52.55
CA GLN A 517 -42.30 -107.33 53.30
C GLN A 517 -42.59 -108.78 52.92
N LEU A 518 -42.33 -109.15 51.66
CA LEU A 518 -42.56 -110.51 51.16
C LEU A 518 -41.44 -111.48 51.53
N ASN A 519 -40.19 -111.00 51.56
CA ASN A 519 -39.00 -111.78 51.93
C ASN A 519 -38.34 -111.18 53.17
N PRO A 520 -38.66 -111.67 54.38
CA PRO A 520 -37.99 -111.21 55.60
C PRO A 520 -36.50 -111.54 55.58
N GLU A 521 -35.68 -110.64 56.15
CA GLU A 521 -34.24 -110.89 56.29
C GLU A 521 -33.97 -111.96 57.37
N PRO A 522 -32.94 -112.82 57.20
CA PRO A 522 -32.56 -113.82 58.19
C PRO A 522 -32.29 -113.20 59.58
N ASP A 523 -32.72 -113.87 60.66
CA ASP A 523 -32.63 -113.44 62.06
C ASP A 523 -33.49 -112.19 62.43
N SER A 524 -34.49 -111.84 61.61
CA SER A 524 -35.44 -110.76 61.93
C SER A 524 -36.61 -111.25 62.78
N LEU A 525 -37.16 -110.37 63.61
CA LEU A 525 -38.40 -110.64 64.36
C LEU A 525 -39.55 -111.10 63.42
N HIS A 526 -39.57 -110.64 62.17
CA HIS A 526 -40.55 -111.04 61.16
C HIS A 526 -40.41 -112.51 60.72
N GLU A 527 -39.19 -113.05 60.64
CA GLU A 527 -38.95 -114.48 60.37
C GLU A 527 -39.35 -115.33 61.58
N PHE A 528 -38.93 -114.94 62.78
CA PHE A 528 -39.32 -115.62 64.03
C PHE A 528 -40.85 -115.70 64.21
N LEU A 529 -41.57 -114.62 63.87
CA LEU A 529 -43.04 -114.60 63.95
C LEU A 529 -43.70 -115.44 62.85
N ASN A 530 -43.17 -115.47 61.62
CA ASN A 530 -43.68 -116.32 60.54
C ASN A 530 -43.45 -117.82 60.80
N ASP A 531 -42.34 -118.20 61.45
CA ASP A 531 -41.99 -119.62 61.68
C ASP A 531 -42.71 -120.23 62.89
N THR A 532 -43.17 -119.40 63.85
CA THR A 532 -43.64 -119.90 65.16
C THR A 532 -45.17 -119.86 65.37
N LYS A 533 -45.99 -119.18 64.54
CA LYS A 533 -47.48 -119.17 64.64
C LYS A 533 -48.22 -118.81 63.34
N ASP A 534 -49.21 -119.63 62.94
CA ASP A 534 -50.11 -119.40 61.78
C ASP A 534 -51.12 -118.23 61.90
N SER A 535 -51.09 -117.41 62.95
CA SER A 535 -52.05 -116.29 63.11
C SER A 535 -51.50 -115.06 63.85
N TRP A 536 -50.17 -114.86 63.83
CA TRP A 536 -49.54 -113.70 64.50
C TRP A 536 -49.95 -112.36 63.87
N ARG A 537 -50.24 -112.34 62.56
CA ARG A 537 -50.67 -111.16 61.79
C ARG A 537 -51.98 -110.55 62.31
N ASP A 538 -52.87 -111.38 62.86
CA ASP A 538 -54.18 -110.96 63.36
C ASP A 538 -54.23 -110.60 64.84
N THR A 539 -53.20 -110.99 65.60
CA THR A 539 -53.06 -110.70 67.04
C THR A 539 -51.96 -109.70 67.30
N ILE A 540 -50.70 -110.14 67.41
CA ILE A 540 -49.59 -109.28 67.82
C ILE A 540 -49.17 -108.28 66.72
N GLY A 541 -49.39 -108.65 65.45
CA GLY A 541 -49.11 -107.81 64.28
C GLY A 541 -49.93 -106.52 64.21
N LYS A 542 -51.10 -106.44 64.89
CA LYS A 542 -51.91 -105.21 64.96
C LYS A 542 -51.40 -104.18 65.97
N VAL A 543 -50.50 -104.58 66.88
CA VAL A 543 -50.01 -103.74 67.98
C VAL A 543 -48.52 -103.39 67.83
N ILE A 544 -47.75 -104.21 67.10
CA ILE A 544 -46.32 -103.99 66.84
C ILE A 544 -46.10 -102.86 65.81
N ARG A 545 -45.12 -101.98 66.08
CA ARG A 545 -44.67 -100.97 65.10
C ARG A 545 -43.93 -101.66 63.95
N PRO A 546 -44.21 -101.33 62.67
CA PRO A 546 -43.60 -101.98 61.51
C PRO A 546 -42.06 -101.96 61.50
N GLU A 547 -41.45 -100.93 62.08
CA GLU A 547 -39.99 -100.78 62.18
C GLU A 547 -39.32 -101.85 63.05
N LEU A 548 -40.03 -102.40 64.04
CA LEU A 548 -39.51 -103.41 64.97
C LEU A 548 -39.48 -104.82 64.34
N LEU A 549 -40.25 -105.05 63.28
CA LEU A 549 -40.26 -106.33 62.56
C LEU A 549 -38.94 -106.60 61.82
N ASN A 550 -38.24 -105.53 61.43
CA ASN A 550 -36.98 -105.60 60.68
C ASN A 550 -35.73 -105.55 61.57
N GLN A 551 -35.89 -105.49 62.90
CA GLN A 551 -34.75 -105.43 63.82
C GLN A 551 -34.20 -106.83 64.11
N LYS A 552 -32.87 -106.97 63.98
CA LYS A 552 -32.10 -108.21 64.26
C LYS A 552 -31.59 -108.32 65.70
N ASN A 553 -31.86 -107.31 66.53
CA ASN A 553 -31.28 -107.19 67.88
C ASN A 553 -32.27 -107.58 68.99
N LEU A 554 -33.36 -108.26 68.63
CA LEU A 554 -34.42 -108.67 69.54
C LEU A 554 -34.31 -110.17 69.78
N ASN A 555 -34.31 -110.59 71.04
CA ASN A 555 -34.25 -112.01 71.44
C ASN A 555 -35.58 -112.44 72.08
N PRO A 556 -36.64 -112.70 71.29
CA PRO A 556 -37.98 -112.93 71.78
C PRO A 556 -38.13 -114.29 72.48
N GLN A 557 -38.77 -114.32 73.66
CA GLN A 557 -39.13 -115.53 74.40
C GLN A 557 -40.60 -115.48 74.84
N PHE A 558 -41.31 -116.61 74.80
CA PHE A 558 -42.68 -116.71 75.32
C PHE A 558 -42.66 -116.91 76.83
N VAL A 559 -43.44 -116.10 77.55
CA VAL A 559 -43.65 -116.22 79.00
C VAL A 559 -45.13 -116.54 79.23
N ASP A 560 -45.43 -117.71 79.78
CA ASP A 560 -46.80 -118.15 80.09
C ASP A 560 -47.28 -117.59 81.44
N GLY A 561 -48.40 -116.85 81.44
CA GLY A 561 -49.14 -116.55 82.67
C GLY A 561 -49.98 -115.27 82.67
N PHE A 562 -51.30 -115.46 82.81
CA PHE A 562 -52.33 -114.53 83.35
C PHE A 562 -53.02 -113.51 82.40
N PRO A 563 -54.30 -113.15 82.71
CA PRO A 563 -55.40 -113.25 81.76
C PRO A 563 -56.05 -111.89 81.44
N SER A 564 -56.65 -111.86 80.25
CA SER A 564 -57.81 -111.09 79.78
C SER A 564 -58.42 -109.94 80.61
N SER A 565 -58.83 -108.93 79.83
CA SER A 565 -59.96 -107.99 80.02
C SER A 565 -59.55 -106.63 80.63
N VAL A 566 -60.00 -105.45 80.21
CA VAL A 566 -61.22 -105.03 79.51
C VAL A 566 -60.90 -103.78 78.66
N TRP A 567 -61.41 -103.77 77.42
CA TRP A 567 -61.49 -102.60 76.56
C TRP A 567 -62.53 -101.59 77.08
N THR A 568 -62.35 -100.29 76.84
CA THR A 568 -63.43 -99.49 76.23
C THR A 568 -62.94 -98.17 75.65
N ARG A 569 -63.52 -97.88 74.50
CA ARG A 569 -63.26 -96.80 73.55
C ARG A 569 -64.58 -96.03 73.46
N ASN A 570 -64.54 -94.71 73.43
CA ASN A 570 -65.56 -93.88 72.81
C ASN A 570 -64.81 -92.70 72.17
N LYS A 571 -64.77 -92.59 70.83
CA LYS A 571 -65.82 -92.03 69.93
C LYS A 571 -66.18 -90.63 70.40
N SER A 572 -65.99 -89.57 69.62
CA SER A 572 -66.58 -89.25 68.31
C SER A 572 -66.14 -87.81 67.98
N GLN A 573 -66.11 -87.24 66.78
CA GLN A 573 -66.48 -87.59 65.41
C GLN A 573 -65.88 -86.46 64.54
N PRO A 574 -65.78 -86.66 63.21
CA PRO A 574 -65.22 -85.71 62.27
C PRO A 574 -66.32 -84.83 61.62
N CYS A 575 -65.93 -83.62 61.23
CA CYS A 575 -65.97 -83.09 59.86
C CYS A 575 -65.09 -81.84 59.82
#